data_AF-A0A9P0HFZ6-F1
#
_entry.id   AF-A0A9P0HFZ6-F1
#
_cell.length_a   1.000
_cell.length_b   1.000
_cell.length_c   1.000
_cell.angle_alpha   90.00
_cell.angle_beta   90.00
_cell.angle_gamma   90.00
#
_symmetry.space_group_name_H-M   'P 1'
#
loop_
_entity.id
_entity.type
_entity.pdbx_description
1 polymer ?
#
loop_
_entity_poly.entity_id
_entity_poly.type
_entity_poly.pdbx_seq_one_letter_code
_entity_poly.pdbx_strand_id
1 'polypeptide(L)'
;MYVYYLIKIFDLIDTVSIVVFKTLLVHVLQKLLLLFYFLEVFLILMKKQLSFLHLFHHSSMVFSIWVTTSFFREQIGIFFGFMNTLVHAVMYCYYFLSSFGPVAQKYLSWKKHLTSLQMAQFIVSLAVLVKMKFENCHVTQCFWLLWGFNIICFLGFFCNFYIKAYGRKKKTD
;
A
#
# COMPACT_ATOMS: atom_id res chain seq x y z
N MET A 1 17.34 -37.68 21.80
CA MET A 1 15.90 -37.39 21.95
C MET A 1 15.63 -36.00 22.50
N TYR A 2 16.19 -35.61 23.67
CA TYR A 2 16.00 -34.28 24.27
C TYR A 2 16.45 -33.09 23.40
N VAL A 3 17.59 -33.20 22.70
CA VAL A 3 18.10 -32.15 21.81
C VAL A 3 17.15 -31.87 20.63
N TYR A 4 16.51 -32.91 20.09
CA TYR A 4 15.52 -32.76 19.00
C TYR A 4 14.25 -32.03 19.46
N TYR A 5 13.78 -32.32 20.69
CA TYR A 5 12.65 -31.60 21.28
C TYR A 5 13.00 -30.15 21.62
N LEU A 6 14.23 -29.89 22.09
CA LEU A 6 14.71 -28.53 22.36
C LEU A 6 14.81 -27.70 21.07
N ILE A 7 15.31 -28.27 19.97
CA ILE A 7 15.35 -27.61 18.66
C ILE A 7 13.93 -27.32 18.16
N LYS A 8 13.00 -28.29 18.25
CA LYS A 8 11.59 -28.06 17.89
C LYS A 8 10.91 -26.99 18.74
N ILE A 9 11.21 -26.92 20.02
CA ILE A 9 10.68 -25.90 20.93
C ILE A 9 11.27 -24.53 20.61
N PHE A 10 12.56 -24.46 20.28
CA PHE A 10 13.22 -23.23 19.87
C PHE A 10 12.66 -22.71 18.54
N ASP A 11 12.52 -23.57 17.53
CA ASP A 11 11.88 -23.24 16.24
C ASP A 11 10.41 -22.83 16.42
N LEU A 12 9.69 -23.47 17.35
CA LEU A 12 8.31 -23.13 17.68
C LEU A 12 8.22 -21.77 18.38
N ILE A 13 9.14 -21.45 19.29
CA ILE A 13 9.21 -20.16 20.00
C ILE A 13 9.57 -19.02 19.02
N ASP A 14 10.49 -19.25 18.09
CA ASP A 14 10.84 -18.28 17.04
C ASP A 14 9.68 -18.08 16.06
N THR A 15 9.03 -19.17 15.63
CA THR A 15 7.86 -19.10 14.74
C THR A 15 6.70 -18.37 15.42
N VAL A 16 6.41 -18.67 16.69
CA VAL A 16 5.37 -18.00 17.47
C VAL A 16 5.71 -16.53 17.70
N SER A 17 6.96 -16.20 18.03
CA SER A 17 7.41 -14.81 18.22
C SER A 17 7.32 -13.99 16.94
N ILE A 18 7.69 -14.56 15.80
CA ILE A 18 7.55 -13.94 14.47
C ILE A 18 6.08 -13.73 14.11
N VAL A 19 5.20 -14.70 14.39
CA VAL A 19 3.76 -14.59 14.13
C VAL A 19 3.11 -13.53 15.03
N VAL A 20 3.48 -13.48 16.31
CA VAL A 20 3.00 -12.47 17.27
C VAL A 20 3.48 -11.08 16.88
N PHE A 21 4.76 -10.93 16.52
CA PHE A 21 5.33 -9.69 16.02
C PHE A 21 4.67 -9.23 14.71
N LYS A 22 4.41 -10.14 13.76
CA LYS A 22 3.66 -9.86 12.52
C LYS A 22 2.22 -9.41 12.81
N THR A 23 1.54 -10.07 13.74
CA THR A 23 0.15 -9.75 14.09
C THR A 23 0.04 -8.39 14.79
N LEU A 24 1.00 -8.08 15.67
CA LEU A 24 1.17 -6.77 16.30
C LEU A 24 1.49 -5.68 15.28
N LEU A 25 2.43 -5.93 14.36
CA LEU A 25 2.80 -4.98 13.31
C LEU A 25 1.60 -4.66 12.41
N VAL A 26 0.82 -5.68 12.02
CA VAL A 26 -0.41 -5.50 11.23
C VAL A 26 -1.47 -4.71 12.02
N HIS A 27 -1.63 -4.94 13.32
CA HIS A 27 -2.53 -4.15 14.17
C HIS A 27 -2.08 -2.69 14.35
N VAL A 28 -0.77 -2.46 14.47
CA VAL A 28 -0.18 -1.12 14.55
C VAL A 28 -0.33 -0.39 13.22
N LEU A 29 -0.12 -1.07 12.08
CA LEU A 29 -0.35 -0.53 10.74
C LEU A 29 -1.84 -0.24 10.50
N GLN A 30 -2.75 -1.08 10.97
CA GLN A 30 -4.19 -0.85 10.95
C GLN A 30 -4.55 0.42 11.75
N LYS A 31 -4.00 0.59 12.95
CA LYS A 31 -4.21 1.79 13.78
C LYS A 31 -3.59 3.05 13.17
N LEU A 32 -2.44 2.96 12.51
CA LEU A 32 -1.82 4.06 11.77
C LEU A 32 -2.63 4.46 10.54
N LEU A 33 -3.19 3.50 9.80
CA LEU A 33 -4.12 3.76 8.69
C LEU A 33 -5.41 4.42 9.18
N LEU A 34 -5.91 4.01 10.34
CA LEU A 34 -7.07 4.63 10.99
C LEU A 34 -6.77 6.07 11.45
N LEU A 35 -5.53 6.33 11.86
CA LEU A 35 -5.02 7.66 12.20
C LEU A 35 -4.85 8.54 10.95
N PHE A 36 -4.42 7.97 9.82
CA PHE A 36 -4.44 8.64 8.51
C PHE A 36 -5.86 8.98 8.05
N TYR A 37 -6.82 8.08 8.24
CA TYR A 37 -8.23 8.32 7.95
C TYR A 37 -8.79 9.45 8.83
N PHE A 38 -8.42 9.47 10.11
CA PHE A 38 -8.75 10.57 11.01
C PHE A 38 -8.14 11.89 10.54
N LEU A 39 -6.91 11.85 10.00
CA LEU A 39 -6.24 13.01 9.42
C LEU A 39 -6.91 13.47 8.11
N GLU A 40 -7.41 12.56 7.28
CA GLU A 40 -8.21 12.89 6.09
C GLU A 40 -9.54 13.55 6.47
N VAL A 41 -10.27 12.98 7.43
CA VAL A 41 -11.50 13.58 7.96
C VAL A 41 -11.19 14.98 8.53
N PHE A 42 -10.09 15.13 9.26
CA PHE A 42 -9.63 16.43 9.75
C PHE A 42 -9.31 17.40 8.60
N LEU A 43 -8.66 16.96 7.51
CA LEU A 43 -8.37 17.81 6.35
C LEU A 43 -9.64 18.23 5.58
N ILE A 44 -10.65 17.34 5.52
CA ILE A 44 -11.98 17.65 4.99
C ILE A 44 -12.66 18.71 5.86
N LEU A 45 -12.60 18.55 7.19
CA LEU A 45 -13.12 19.53 8.16
C LEU A 45 -12.39 20.87 8.06
N MET A 46 -11.10 20.86 7.72
CA MET A 46 -10.27 22.05 7.44
C MET A 46 -10.47 22.63 6.03
N LYS A 47 -11.46 22.17 5.26
CA LYS A 47 -11.81 22.62 3.90
C LYS A 47 -10.66 22.52 2.87
N LYS A 48 -9.66 21.67 3.08
CA LYS A 48 -8.65 21.42 2.04
C LYS A 48 -9.23 20.48 0.98
N GLN A 49 -9.02 20.82 -0.30
CA GLN A 49 -9.52 20.00 -1.41
C GLN A 49 -8.77 18.68 -1.48
N LEU A 50 -9.42 17.59 -1.05
CA LEU A 50 -8.94 16.23 -1.28
C LEU A 50 -9.41 15.76 -2.66
N SER A 51 -8.52 15.08 -3.39
CA SER A 51 -8.92 14.46 -4.65
C SER A 51 -9.77 13.21 -4.37
N PHE A 52 -10.74 12.94 -5.24
CA PHE A 52 -11.54 11.71 -5.18
C PHE A 52 -10.67 10.45 -5.12
N LEU A 53 -9.53 10.44 -5.85
CA LEU A 53 -8.56 9.36 -5.84
C LEU A 53 -8.01 9.08 -4.44
N HIS A 54 -7.67 10.13 -3.69
CA HIS A 54 -7.13 10.00 -2.34
C HIS A 54 -8.17 9.36 -1.41
N LEU A 55 -9.38 9.92 -1.39
CA LEU A 55 -10.48 9.43 -0.56
C LEU A 55 -10.85 7.98 -0.89
N PHE A 56 -10.97 7.65 -2.18
CA PHE A 56 -11.27 6.29 -2.61
C PHE A 56 -10.16 5.32 -2.21
N HIS A 57 -8.90 5.66 -2.44
CA HIS A 57 -7.76 4.83 -2.07
C HIS A 57 -7.70 4.55 -0.57
N HIS A 58 -7.77 5.57 0.27
CA HIS A 58 -7.64 5.38 1.71
C HIS A 58 -8.85 4.64 2.31
N SER A 59 -10.08 4.97 1.91
CA SER A 59 -11.28 4.27 2.37
C SER A 59 -11.29 2.79 1.97
N SER A 60 -11.01 2.49 0.70
CA SER A 60 -11.01 1.12 0.20
C SER A 60 -9.87 0.27 0.75
N MET A 61 -8.68 0.85 0.98
CA MET A 61 -7.56 0.15 1.63
C MET A 61 -7.87 -0.21 3.08
N VAL A 62 -8.41 0.72 3.88
CA VAL A 62 -8.80 0.46 5.28
C VAL A 62 -9.82 -0.67 5.35
N PHE A 63 -10.84 -0.62 4.50
CA PHE A 63 -11.87 -1.66 4.41
C PHE A 63 -11.27 -3.01 4.01
N SER A 64 -10.45 -3.03 2.95
CA SER A 64 -9.91 -4.29 2.40
C SER A 64 -8.94 -4.97 3.36
N ILE A 65 -8.13 -4.19 4.09
CA ILE A 65 -7.24 -4.72 5.12
C ILE A 65 -8.07 -5.25 6.28
N TRP A 66 -9.07 -4.50 6.76
CA TRP A 66 -9.96 -4.97 7.84
C TRP A 66 -10.62 -6.31 7.51
N VAL A 67 -11.18 -6.46 6.30
CA VAL A 67 -11.76 -7.73 5.83
C VAL A 67 -10.70 -8.84 5.80
N THR A 68 -9.54 -8.56 5.23
CA THR A 68 -8.46 -9.56 5.08
C THR A 68 -7.93 -10.05 6.43
N THR A 69 -7.69 -9.15 7.37
CA THR A 69 -7.13 -9.48 8.68
C THR A 69 -8.14 -10.16 9.59
N SER A 70 -9.42 -9.77 9.48
CA SER A 70 -10.48 -10.32 10.32
C SER A 70 -10.91 -11.72 9.87
N PHE A 71 -10.93 -11.98 8.56
CA PHE A 71 -11.53 -13.20 8.02
C PHE A 71 -10.55 -14.16 7.36
N PHE A 72 -9.48 -13.68 6.71
CA PHE A 72 -8.70 -14.53 5.78
C PHE A 72 -7.24 -14.78 6.21
N ARG A 73 -6.70 -14.05 7.20
CA ARG A 73 -5.34 -14.24 7.78
C ARG A 73 -4.25 -14.58 6.74
N GLU A 74 -4.32 -13.97 5.57
CA GLU A 74 -3.44 -14.26 4.43
C GLU A 74 -2.06 -13.65 4.64
N GLN A 75 -0.99 -14.46 4.59
CA GLN A 75 0.38 -13.99 4.84
C GLN A 75 0.94 -13.12 3.71
N ILE A 76 0.43 -13.27 2.49
CA ILE A 76 0.84 -12.47 1.33
C ILE A 76 0.57 -10.97 1.50
N GLY A 77 -0.39 -10.60 2.37
CA GLY A 77 -0.65 -9.21 2.71
C GLY A 77 0.57 -8.49 3.30
N ILE A 78 1.49 -9.23 3.94
CA ILE A 78 2.73 -8.67 4.50
C ILE A 78 3.67 -8.22 3.38
N PHE A 79 3.79 -9.00 2.29
CA PHE A 79 4.60 -8.63 1.14
C PHE A 79 4.07 -7.35 0.48
N PHE A 80 2.75 -7.26 0.27
CA PHE A 80 2.13 -6.06 -0.28
C PHE A 80 2.26 -4.85 0.65
N GLY A 81 2.14 -5.04 1.97
CA GLY A 81 2.37 -4.00 2.98
C GLY A 81 3.81 -3.49 2.97
N PHE A 82 4.79 -4.39 2.87
CA PHE A 82 6.20 -4.02 2.78
C PHE A 82 6.51 -3.21 1.51
N MET A 83 6.05 -3.65 0.35
CA MET A 83 6.20 -2.87 -0.88
C MET A 83 5.56 -1.49 -0.78
N ASN A 84 4.33 -1.43 -0.25
CA ASN A 84 3.60 -0.17 -0.08
C ASN A 84 4.32 0.80 0.85
N THR A 85 4.85 0.32 1.98
CA THR A 85 5.60 1.16 2.94
C THR A 85 6.90 1.68 2.35
N LEU A 86 7.62 0.90 1.56
CA LEU A 86 8.81 1.37 0.84
C LEU A 86 8.49 2.51 -0.13
N VAL A 87 7.47 2.34 -0.98
CA VAL A 87 7.05 3.38 -1.93
C VAL A 87 6.54 4.62 -1.21
N HIS A 88 5.76 4.44 -0.13
CA HIS A 88 5.29 5.55 0.68
C HIS A 88 6.42 6.29 1.39
N ALA A 89 7.43 5.59 1.90
CA ALA A 89 8.60 6.24 2.49
C ALA A 89 9.24 7.21 1.49
N VAL A 90 9.46 6.77 0.25
CA VAL A 90 10.01 7.61 -0.83
C VAL A 90 9.10 8.79 -1.16
N MET A 91 7.78 8.56 -1.26
CA MET A 91 6.79 9.60 -1.53
C MET A 91 6.69 10.65 -0.41
N TYR A 92 6.69 10.23 0.85
CA TYR A 92 6.66 11.15 1.99
C TYR A 92 7.99 11.90 2.15
N CYS A 93 9.13 11.27 1.87
CA CYS A 93 10.41 11.97 1.79
C CYS A 93 10.35 13.10 0.75
N TYR A 94 9.76 12.87 -0.41
CA TYR A 94 9.55 13.93 -1.41
C TYR A 94 8.67 15.06 -0.88
N TYR A 95 7.54 14.75 -0.21
CA TYR A 95 6.67 15.78 0.33
C TYR A 95 7.34 16.57 1.47
N PHE A 96 8.09 15.88 2.32
CA PHE A 96 8.91 16.50 3.36
C PHE A 96 9.93 17.47 2.74
N LEU A 97 10.68 17.06 1.71
CA LEU A 97 11.60 17.93 0.99
C LEU A 97 10.88 19.12 0.33
N SER A 98 9.66 18.92 -0.18
CA SER A 98 8.86 19.99 -0.79
C SER A 98 8.36 21.05 0.20
N SER A 99 8.40 20.75 1.50
CA SER A 99 7.98 21.64 2.58
C SER A 99 9.02 22.72 2.94
N PHE A 100 10.29 22.55 2.56
CA PHE A 100 11.37 23.53 2.81
C PHE A 100 11.31 24.78 1.92
N GLY A 101 10.19 25.00 1.21
CA GLY A 101 9.91 26.22 0.47
C GLY A 101 10.39 26.22 -0.99
N PRO A 102 10.32 27.39 -1.66
CA PRO A 102 10.49 27.51 -3.12
C PRO A 102 11.88 27.07 -3.62
N VAL A 103 12.90 27.24 -2.78
CA VAL A 103 14.29 26.88 -3.10
C VAL A 103 14.44 25.36 -3.24
N ALA A 104 13.82 24.59 -2.35
CA ALA A 104 13.82 23.13 -2.42
C ALA A 104 12.95 22.61 -3.58
N GLN A 105 11.80 23.25 -3.83
CA GLN A 105 10.90 22.86 -4.92
C GLN A 105 11.55 22.91 -6.31
N LYS A 106 12.52 23.80 -6.53
CA LYS A 106 13.28 23.89 -7.78
C LYS A 106 14.03 22.58 -8.12
N TYR A 107 14.47 21.84 -7.10
CA TYR A 107 15.20 20.58 -7.27
C TYR A 107 14.26 19.34 -7.30
N LEU A 108 12.95 19.54 -7.15
CA LEU A 108 11.94 18.47 -7.04
C LEU A 108 11.18 18.21 -8.35
N SER A 109 11.85 18.29 -9.50
CA SER A 109 11.23 18.03 -10.82
C SER A 109 10.88 16.55 -11.07
N TRP A 110 11.34 15.63 -10.22
CA TRP A 110 11.19 14.19 -10.35
C TRP A 110 9.83 13.64 -9.84
N LYS A 111 8.84 14.52 -9.60
CA LYS A 111 7.47 14.15 -9.22
C LYS A 111 6.83 13.10 -10.15
N LYS A 112 7.13 13.18 -11.44
CA LYS A 112 6.65 12.23 -12.45
C LYS A 112 7.16 10.81 -12.19
N HIS A 113 8.42 10.67 -11.79
CA HIS A 113 9.03 9.38 -11.47
C HIS A 113 8.41 8.74 -10.22
N LEU A 114 7.98 9.55 -9.24
CA LEU A 114 7.24 9.06 -8.08
C LEU A 114 5.89 8.47 -8.49
N THR A 115 5.14 9.17 -9.36
CA THR A 115 3.87 8.65 -9.88
C THR A 115 4.09 7.36 -10.69
N SER A 116 5.16 7.29 -11.49
CA SER A 116 5.54 6.07 -12.21
C SER A 116 5.90 4.91 -11.27
N LEU A 117 6.61 5.18 -10.17
CA LEU A 117 6.99 4.19 -9.17
C LEU A 117 5.76 3.65 -8.42
N GLN A 118 4.78 4.51 -8.10
CA GLN A 118 3.49 4.09 -7.54
C GLN A 118 2.69 3.21 -8.51
N MET A 119 2.66 3.55 -9.81
CA MET A 119 2.02 2.69 -10.82
C MET A 119 2.73 1.34 -10.98
N ALA A 120 4.07 1.35 -10.98
CA ALA A 120 4.86 0.13 -11.04
C ALA A 120 4.56 -0.81 -9.86
N GLN A 121 4.40 -0.28 -8.65
CA GLN A 121 3.96 -1.06 -7.49
C GLN A 121 2.65 -1.80 -7.76
N PHE A 122 1.64 -1.14 -8.33
CA PHE A 122 0.35 -1.79 -8.61
C PHE A 122 0.47 -2.87 -9.69
N ILE A 123 1.29 -2.66 -10.71
CA ILE A 123 1.54 -3.66 -11.75
C ILE A 123 2.24 -4.90 -11.17
N VAL A 124 3.27 -4.70 -10.34
CA VAL A 124 3.97 -5.80 -9.66
C VAL A 124 3.01 -6.55 -8.74
N SER A 125 2.18 -5.84 -7.96
CA SER A 125 1.19 -6.48 -7.09
C SER A 125 0.17 -7.30 -7.89
N LEU A 126 -0.29 -6.79 -9.04
CA LEU A 126 -1.19 -7.53 -9.92
C LEU A 126 -0.53 -8.79 -10.48
N ALA A 127 0.74 -8.69 -10.91
CA ALA A 127 1.47 -9.83 -11.44
C ALA A 127 1.71 -10.91 -10.38
N VAL A 128 2.08 -10.51 -9.16
CA VAL A 128 2.25 -11.43 -8.02
C VAL A 128 0.95 -12.12 -7.66
N LEU A 129 -0.17 -11.36 -7.63
CA LEU A 129 -1.48 -11.95 -7.52
C LEU A 129 -1.62 -12.98 -8.64
N VAL A 130 -1.75 -12.58 -9.90
CA VAL A 130 -1.99 -13.48 -11.06
C VAL A 130 -1.15 -14.77 -11.01
N LYS A 131 0.16 -14.67 -10.72
CA LYS A 131 1.07 -15.80 -10.53
C LYS A 131 0.57 -16.80 -9.47
N MET A 132 0.17 -16.32 -8.30
CA MET A 132 -0.37 -17.18 -7.23
C MET A 132 -1.63 -17.94 -7.64
N LYS A 133 -2.45 -17.40 -8.56
CA LYS A 133 -3.66 -18.09 -9.07
C LYS A 133 -3.28 -19.19 -10.03
N PHE A 134 -2.27 -18.97 -10.87
CA PHE A 134 -1.76 -20.00 -11.78
C PHE A 134 -1.05 -21.13 -11.03
N GLU A 135 -0.35 -20.82 -9.94
CA GLU A 135 0.35 -21.81 -9.11
C GLU A 135 -0.56 -22.56 -8.13
N ASN A 136 -1.89 -22.37 -8.21
CA ASN A 136 -2.89 -22.99 -7.31
C ASN A 136 -2.58 -22.80 -5.81
N CYS A 137 -2.03 -21.64 -5.45
CA CYS A 137 -1.80 -21.32 -4.04
C CYS A 137 -3.16 -21.21 -3.33
N HIS A 138 -3.31 -21.90 -2.20
CA HIS A 138 -4.54 -21.88 -1.39
C HIS A 138 -4.77 -20.50 -0.77
N VAL A 139 -5.38 -19.61 -1.55
CA VAL A 139 -5.81 -18.27 -1.14
C VAL A 139 -7.31 -18.19 -1.35
N THR A 140 -8.01 -17.58 -0.40
CA THR A 140 -9.49 -17.53 -0.46
C THR A 140 -9.98 -16.76 -1.69
N GLN A 141 -11.03 -17.26 -2.36
CA GLN A 141 -11.60 -16.60 -3.55
C GLN A 141 -12.01 -15.14 -3.28
N CYS A 142 -12.53 -14.84 -2.09
CA CYS A 142 -12.87 -13.49 -1.67
C CYS A 142 -11.66 -12.55 -1.63
N PHE A 143 -10.50 -13.04 -1.17
CA PHE A 143 -9.26 -12.25 -1.13
C PHE A 143 -8.86 -11.81 -2.54
N TRP A 144 -8.90 -12.74 -3.48
CA TRP A 144 -8.58 -12.51 -4.88
C TRP A 144 -9.46 -11.49 -5.55
N LEU A 145 -10.78 -11.61 -5.37
CA LEU A 145 -11.75 -10.67 -5.94
C LEU A 145 -11.59 -9.28 -5.34
N LEU A 146 -11.44 -9.19 -4.02
CA LEU A 146 -11.31 -7.93 -3.29
C LEU A 146 -10.03 -7.17 -3.70
N TRP A 147 -8.87 -7.83 -3.63
CA TRP A 147 -7.58 -7.20 -3.93
C TRP A 147 -7.36 -6.99 -5.43
N GLY A 148 -7.80 -7.93 -6.26
CA GLY A 148 -7.75 -7.78 -7.72
C GLY A 148 -8.57 -6.58 -8.20
N PHE A 149 -9.79 -6.42 -7.70
CA PHE A 149 -10.63 -5.27 -8.02
C PHE A 149 -9.99 -3.94 -7.58
N ASN A 150 -9.51 -3.86 -6.33
CA ASN A 150 -8.86 -2.65 -5.80
C ASN A 150 -7.65 -2.23 -6.66
N ILE A 151 -6.76 -3.18 -7.00
CA ILE A 151 -5.54 -2.88 -7.77
C ILE A 151 -5.88 -2.38 -9.18
N ILE A 152 -6.87 -2.98 -9.84
CA ILE A 152 -7.33 -2.53 -11.17
C ILE A 152 -7.90 -1.11 -11.10
N CYS A 153 -8.73 -0.81 -10.10
CA CYS A 153 -9.26 0.54 -9.89
C CYS A 153 -8.15 1.56 -9.64
N PHE A 154 -7.19 1.24 -8.77
CA PHE A 154 -6.07 2.15 -8.49
C PHE A 154 -5.21 2.40 -9.72
N LEU A 155 -4.89 1.35 -10.49
CA LEU A 155 -4.13 1.52 -11.72
C LEU A 155 -4.88 2.43 -12.71
N GLY A 156 -6.19 2.22 -12.89
CA GLY A 156 -7.02 3.06 -13.75
C GLY A 156 -7.02 4.53 -13.32
N PHE A 157 -7.19 4.81 -12.03
CA PHE A 157 -7.17 6.18 -11.52
C PHE A 157 -5.79 6.83 -11.59
N PHE A 158 -4.72 6.10 -11.30
CA PHE A 158 -3.35 6.61 -11.43
C PHE A 158 -2.97 6.87 -12.88
N CYS A 159 -3.39 6.02 -13.81
CA CYS A 159 -3.22 6.25 -15.25
C CYS A 159 -3.94 7.52 -15.69
N ASN A 160 -5.21 7.70 -15.30
CA ASN A 160 -5.98 8.91 -15.60
C ASN A 160 -5.31 10.16 -15.01
N PHE A 161 -4.87 10.10 -13.75
CA PHE A 161 -4.13 11.18 -13.10
C PHE A 161 -2.84 11.50 -13.85
N TYR A 162 -2.05 10.49 -14.23
CA TYR A 162 -0.79 10.65 -14.92
C TYR A 162 -0.97 11.31 -16.30
N ILE A 163 -1.98 10.87 -17.07
CA ILE A 163 -2.31 11.47 -18.37
C ILE A 163 -2.77 12.92 -18.19
N LYS A 164 -3.64 13.20 -17.22
CA LYS A 164 -4.15 14.55 -16.97
C LYS A 164 -3.06 15.51 -16.48
N ALA A 165 -2.14 15.03 -15.64
CA ALA A 165 -1.09 15.84 -15.02
C ALA A 165 0.14 16.02 -15.93
N TYR A 166 0.51 15.01 -16.73
CA TYR A 166 1.77 15.00 -17.49
C TYR A 166 1.58 14.80 -19.01
N GLY A 167 0.39 14.39 -19.46
CA GLY A 167 0.09 14.11 -20.87
C GLY A 167 -0.30 15.32 -21.71
N ARG A 168 -0.59 16.48 -21.11
CA ARG A 168 -0.80 17.72 -21.86
C ARG A 168 0.56 18.33 -22.25
N LYS A 169 1.08 17.93 -23.41
CA LYS A 169 1.78 18.91 -24.25
C LYS A 169 0.69 19.86 -24.75
N LYS A 170 0.76 21.15 -24.37
CA LYS A 170 0.08 22.18 -25.16
C LYS A 170 0.59 21.99 -26.59
N LYS A 171 -0.31 21.70 -27.53
CA LYS A 171 -0.05 22.11 -28.92
C LYS A 171 0.07 23.63 -28.84
N THR A 172 1.28 24.11 -29.05
CA THR A 172 1.49 25.44 -29.61
C THR A 172 0.84 25.44 -30.99
N ASP A 173 0.20 26.57 -31.29
CA ASP A 173 -0.47 26.97 -32.54
C ASP A 173 -1.99 26.74 -32.57
#